data_AF-A0A2N1JBE8-F1
#
_entry.id   AF-A0A2N1JBE8-F1
#
_cell.length_a   1.000
_cell.length_b   1.000
_cell.length_c   1.000
_cell.angle_alpha   90.00
_cell.angle_beta   90.00
_cell.angle_gamma   90.00
#
_symmetry.space_group_name_H-M   'P 1'
#
loop_
_entity.id
_entity.type
_entity.pdbx_description
1 polymer ?
#
loop_
_entity_poly.entity_id
_entity_poly.type
_entity_poly.pdbx_seq_one_letter_code
_entity_poly.pdbx_strand_id
1 'polypeptide(L)'
;MAAYFTVRWRVYLGDWQRDNPSLWVPQAEAQRRAYRHLLQKFLATLHVDHVHGADPLQNGAKNVWQKRAAAQQNMDQITLDVQRMQLGTDMQEALTRILFVWSCMHKDLGYKQGMHEIAEWLWRLRARESIMDNTAHGVQDKGTSAEACESAASLSAAQFATLLSQDAVEDDTYFLVSSVLERLLPQFNAERAGSPALLKALLHRVDPLLAKHLAEIHVDWQPVLLRWHRLLYLNTFPADEILMLWDALFAIDPALQLMQYVSAAMIVRQRDQLLVDGPTDAMHHLLHYGDQEPRPSAALLVEQALKLQLHPSLDTVEEIVRENKAMVGAQHAHNAPPPECAEPHAPLRLAELTKIKAQQFATDIMRRAPFFRPTLGTEPAWGPLAEDRLHTEPCNIDTQRRQAMLSFDDVKHSYMQ
;
A
#
# COMPACT_ATOMS: atom_id res chain seq x y z
N MET A 1 -4.35 20.24 -6.10
CA MET A 1 -4.33 20.38 -4.62
C MET A 1 -3.26 19.42 -4.12
N ALA A 2 -2.21 19.88 -3.42
CA ALA A 2 -1.17 18.97 -2.93
C ALA A 2 -1.79 17.99 -1.92
N ALA A 3 -1.84 16.72 -2.27
CA ALA A 3 -2.34 15.65 -1.42
C ALA A 3 -1.16 15.04 -0.66
N TYR A 4 -1.21 15.03 0.68
CA TYR A 4 -0.26 14.30 1.52
C TYR A 4 -0.74 12.86 1.68
N PHE A 5 -0.51 12.04 0.66
CA PHE A 5 -0.99 10.67 0.58
C PHE A 5 -0.44 9.82 1.72
N THR A 6 0.82 10.01 2.13
CA THR A 6 1.40 9.20 3.20
C THR A 6 0.62 9.31 4.49
N VAL A 7 0.28 10.53 4.93
CA VAL A 7 -0.54 10.76 6.13
C VAL A 7 -1.93 10.15 5.98
N ARG A 8 -2.59 10.30 4.82
CA ARG A 8 -3.91 9.70 4.58
C ARG A 8 -3.86 8.19 4.67
N TRP A 9 -2.87 7.58 4.04
CA TRP A 9 -2.76 6.13 3.97
C TRP A 9 -2.47 5.53 5.34
N ARG A 10 -1.67 6.20 6.19
CA ARG A 10 -1.51 5.78 7.61
C ARG A 10 -2.86 5.75 8.34
N VAL A 11 -3.75 6.69 8.07
CA VAL A 11 -5.10 6.70 8.67
C VAL A 11 -6.00 5.62 8.05
N TYR A 12 -6.08 5.54 6.72
CA TYR A 12 -6.93 4.58 6.01
C TYR A 12 -6.56 3.13 6.27
N LEU A 13 -5.25 2.84 6.37
CA LEU A 13 -4.74 1.51 6.67
C LEU A 13 -4.81 1.16 8.17
N GLY A 14 -5.28 2.08 9.00
CA GLY A 14 -5.53 1.85 10.43
C GLY A 14 -4.29 1.96 11.33
N ASP A 15 -3.22 2.58 10.84
CA ASP A 15 -2.02 2.81 11.65
C ASP A 15 -2.24 3.92 12.68
N TRP A 16 -3.08 4.91 12.33
CA TRP A 16 -3.47 6.04 13.17
C TRP A 16 -4.97 6.09 13.39
N GLN A 17 -5.39 6.62 14.55
CA GLN A 17 -6.81 6.70 14.89
C GLN A 17 -7.49 7.78 14.05
N ARG A 18 -8.39 7.36 13.17
CA ARG A 18 -9.10 8.25 12.24
C ARG A 18 -9.89 9.36 12.93
N ASP A 19 -10.58 9.01 14.01
CA ASP A 19 -11.53 9.90 14.68
C ASP A 19 -10.85 10.88 15.66
N ASN A 20 -9.52 10.77 15.84
CA ASN A 20 -8.79 11.59 16.78
C ASN A 20 -7.43 12.08 16.22
N PRO A 21 -7.44 13.14 15.38
CA PRO A 21 -6.22 13.71 14.81
C PRO A 21 -5.18 14.16 15.84
N SER A 22 -5.61 14.53 17.05
CA SER A 22 -4.68 14.95 18.12
C SER A 22 -3.71 13.83 18.55
N LEU A 23 -4.05 12.56 18.29
CA LEU A 23 -3.20 11.40 18.60
C LEU A 23 -2.19 11.06 17.51
N TRP A 24 -2.32 11.61 16.30
CA TRP A 24 -1.48 11.19 15.16
C TRP A 24 0.01 11.45 15.44
N VAL A 25 0.37 12.59 16.03
CA VAL A 25 1.77 12.90 16.37
C VAL A 25 2.32 11.93 17.44
N PRO A 26 1.68 11.74 18.61
CA PRO A 26 2.10 10.73 19.58
C PRO A 26 2.22 9.32 18.99
N GLN A 27 1.28 8.91 18.14
CA GLN A 27 1.30 7.61 17.48
C GLN A 27 2.49 7.47 16.53
N ALA A 28 2.74 8.49 15.69
CA ALA A 28 3.88 8.53 14.78
C ALA A 28 5.20 8.45 15.54
N GLU A 29 5.38 9.23 16.60
CA GLU A 29 6.61 9.21 17.40
C GLU A 29 6.84 7.87 18.10
N ALA A 30 5.78 7.26 18.64
CA ALA A 30 5.86 5.93 19.24
C ALA A 30 6.28 4.87 18.21
N GLN A 31 5.69 4.91 17.02
CA GLN A 31 6.03 4.05 15.90
C GLN A 31 7.49 4.23 15.45
N ARG A 32 7.96 5.47 15.29
CA ARG A 32 9.35 5.78 14.95
C ARG A 32 10.34 5.21 15.97
N ARG A 33 10.07 5.38 17.27
CA ARG A 33 10.88 4.78 18.35
C ARG A 33 10.89 3.25 18.26
N ALA A 34 9.74 2.64 18.01
CA ALA A 34 9.62 1.19 17.88
C ALA A 34 10.44 0.64 16.71
N TYR A 35 10.36 1.26 15.53
CA TYR A 35 11.17 0.87 14.37
C TYR A 35 12.66 0.94 14.67
N ARG A 36 13.15 2.05 15.24
CA ARG A 36 14.58 2.21 15.58
C ARG A 36 15.06 1.16 16.59
N HIS A 37 14.22 0.80 17.57
CA HIS A 37 14.51 -0.29 18.50
C HIS A 37 14.61 -1.65 17.80
N LEU A 38 13.66 -1.96 16.90
CA LEU A 38 13.68 -3.20 16.11
C LEU A 38 14.91 -3.28 15.21
N LEU A 39 15.25 -2.17 14.55
CA LEU A 39 16.43 -2.05 13.70
C LEU A 39 17.70 -2.37 14.48
N GLN A 40 17.91 -1.73 15.63
CA GLN A 40 19.07 -1.99 16.49
C GLN A 40 19.12 -3.46 16.92
N LYS A 41 17.99 -4.03 17.34
CA LYS A 41 17.87 -5.42 17.78
C LYS A 41 18.22 -6.43 16.68
N PHE A 42 17.69 -6.25 15.47
CA PHE A 42 17.91 -7.19 14.37
C PHE A 42 19.29 -7.04 13.74
N LEU A 43 19.83 -5.81 13.62
CA LEU A 43 21.21 -5.63 13.18
C LEU A 43 22.22 -6.26 14.14
N ALA A 44 21.97 -6.20 15.45
CA ALA A 44 22.80 -6.90 16.44
C ALA A 44 22.80 -8.43 16.24
N THR A 45 21.74 -9.00 15.65
CA THR A 45 21.66 -10.45 15.35
C THR A 45 22.63 -10.87 14.24
N LEU A 46 23.02 -9.96 13.33
CA LEU A 46 23.99 -10.23 12.27
C LEU A 46 25.45 -10.19 12.77
N HIS A 47 25.72 -9.39 13.81
CA HIS A 47 27.07 -9.11 14.34
C HIS A 47 27.48 -10.02 15.51
N VAL A 48 26.78 -11.14 15.73
CA VAL A 48 27.09 -12.05 16.85
C VAL A 48 28.38 -12.83 16.56
N ASP A 49 29.53 -12.19 16.72
CA ASP A 49 30.83 -12.83 16.53
C ASP A 49 31.31 -13.56 17.80
N HIS A 50 30.71 -13.24 18.96
CA HIS A 50 31.07 -13.84 20.25
C HIS A 50 29.84 -14.05 21.14
N VAL A 51 29.07 -15.13 20.92
CA VAL A 51 28.47 -15.78 22.09
C VAL A 51 29.60 -16.53 22.77
N HIS A 52 30.19 -15.93 23.80
CA HIS A 52 30.94 -16.68 24.80
C HIS A 52 30.02 -17.77 25.36
N GLY A 53 30.18 -19.01 24.88
CA GLY A 53 29.61 -20.20 25.53
C GLY A 53 28.56 -21.01 24.76
N ALA A 54 28.13 -20.61 23.55
CA ALA A 54 27.25 -21.45 22.74
C ALA A 54 28.10 -22.35 21.82
N ASP A 55 28.62 -23.44 22.39
CA ASP A 55 29.22 -24.54 21.63
C ASP A 55 28.23 -24.98 20.51
N PRO A 56 28.64 -25.03 19.22
CA PRO A 56 27.81 -25.45 18.09
C PRO A 56 27.09 -26.80 18.29
N LEU A 57 27.55 -27.60 19.26
CA LEU A 57 26.98 -28.89 19.63
C LEU A 57 25.83 -28.82 20.65
N GLN A 58 25.53 -27.64 21.23
CA GLN A 58 24.37 -27.47 22.11
C GLN A 58 23.07 -27.28 21.33
N ASN A 59 21.98 -27.91 21.78
CA ASN A 59 20.66 -27.82 21.12
C ASN A 59 20.12 -26.38 20.99
N GLY A 60 20.49 -25.47 21.91
CA GLY A 60 20.14 -24.04 21.83
C GLY A 60 20.95 -23.26 20.77
N ALA A 61 22.19 -23.67 20.51
CA ALA A 61 23.08 -23.02 19.55
C ALA A 61 22.61 -23.23 18.10
N LYS A 62 22.10 -24.42 17.77
CA LYS A 62 21.52 -24.71 16.43
C LYS A 62 20.42 -23.73 16.06
N ASN A 63 19.53 -23.40 17.01
CA ASN A 63 18.43 -22.47 16.79
C ASN A 63 18.90 -21.02 16.59
N VAL A 64 20.04 -20.63 17.18
CA VAL A 64 20.62 -19.28 17.01
C VAL A 64 21.31 -19.17 15.64
N TRP A 65 22.13 -20.15 15.28
CA TRP A 65 22.82 -20.18 13.99
C TRP A 65 21.86 -20.29 12.81
N GLN A 66 20.79 -21.08 12.93
CA GLN A 66 19.73 -21.14 11.91
C GLN A 66 19.02 -19.79 11.73
N LYS A 67 18.70 -19.11 12.84
CA LYS A 67 18.10 -17.76 12.78
C LYS A 67 19.04 -16.75 12.14
N ARG A 68 20.34 -16.78 12.46
CA ARG A 68 21.35 -15.92 11.83
C ARG A 68 21.48 -16.23 10.34
N ALA A 69 21.60 -17.50 9.96
CA ALA A 69 21.73 -17.91 8.57
C ALA A 69 20.52 -17.45 7.74
N ALA A 70 19.30 -17.62 8.24
CA ALA A 70 18.09 -17.14 7.58
C ALA A 70 18.05 -15.60 7.47
N ALA A 71 18.45 -14.87 8.53
CA ALA A 71 18.54 -13.42 8.50
C ALA A 71 19.59 -12.92 7.50
N GLN A 72 20.76 -13.56 7.46
CA GLN A 72 21.83 -13.25 6.50
C GLN A 72 21.39 -13.52 5.06
N GLN A 73 20.71 -14.64 4.82
CA GLN A 73 20.17 -14.98 3.50
C GLN A 73 19.18 -13.92 3.01
N ASN A 74 18.26 -13.45 3.87
CA ASN A 74 17.36 -12.35 3.53
C ASN A 74 18.16 -11.07 3.23
N MET A 75 19.15 -10.73 4.06
CA MET A 75 19.98 -9.54 3.87
C MET A 75 20.71 -9.54 2.53
N ASP A 76 21.35 -10.66 2.18
CA ASP A 76 22.09 -10.83 0.93
C ASP A 76 21.15 -10.66 -0.28
N GLN A 77 19.96 -11.28 -0.23
CA GLN A 77 18.98 -11.19 -1.30
C GLN A 77 18.42 -9.76 -1.46
N ILE A 78 18.10 -9.09 -0.35
CA ILE A 78 17.63 -7.70 -0.34
C ILE A 78 18.69 -6.79 -0.95
N THR A 79 19.94 -6.94 -0.51
CA THR A 79 21.05 -6.10 -0.97
C THR A 79 21.25 -6.24 -2.48
N LEU A 80 21.24 -7.47 -3.00
CA LEU A 80 21.35 -7.71 -4.45
C LEU A 80 20.22 -7.06 -5.24
N ASP A 81 18.98 -7.18 -4.78
CA ASP A 81 17.82 -6.60 -5.49
C ASP A 81 17.82 -5.06 -5.42
N VAL A 82 18.10 -4.47 -4.26
CA VAL A 82 18.18 -3.01 -4.09
C VAL A 82 19.35 -2.41 -4.88
N GLN A 83 20.48 -3.11 -4.99
CA GLN A 83 21.62 -2.68 -5.81
C GLN A 83 21.26 -2.63 -7.31
N ARG A 84 20.46 -3.59 -7.80
CA ARG A 84 20.01 -3.63 -9.20
C ARG A 84 19.14 -2.43 -9.58
N MET A 85 18.48 -1.79 -8.61
CA MET A 85 17.65 -0.60 -8.84
C MET A 85 18.45 0.68 -9.13
N GLN A 86 19.77 0.69 -8.94
CA GLN A 86 20.66 1.83 -9.22
C GLN A 86 20.22 3.16 -8.54
N LEU A 87 19.81 3.06 -7.27
CA LEU A 87 19.35 4.19 -6.46
C LEU A 87 20.53 4.92 -5.78
N GLY A 88 20.28 6.11 -5.22
CA GLY A 88 21.27 6.81 -4.39
C GLY A 88 21.58 6.06 -3.09
N THR A 89 22.82 6.18 -2.58
CA THR A 89 23.33 5.42 -1.43
C THR A 89 22.42 5.48 -0.21
N ASP A 90 22.01 6.69 0.21
CA ASP A 90 21.16 6.89 1.39
C ASP A 90 19.84 6.11 1.28
N MET A 91 19.25 6.10 0.09
CA MET A 91 18.01 5.38 -0.18
C MET A 91 18.24 3.86 -0.22
N GLN A 92 19.33 3.39 -0.84
CA GLN A 92 19.65 1.96 -0.86
C GLN A 92 19.83 1.41 0.55
N GLU A 93 20.55 2.13 1.40
CA GLU A 93 20.75 1.74 2.78
C GLU A 93 19.43 1.74 3.57
N ALA A 94 18.61 2.79 3.42
CA ALA A 94 17.31 2.87 4.08
C ALA A 94 16.38 1.72 3.66
N LEU A 95 16.24 1.44 2.36
CA LEU A 95 15.43 0.34 1.86
C LEU A 95 15.92 -1.01 2.35
N THR A 96 17.24 -1.21 2.37
CA THR A 96 17.86 -2.44 2.88
C THR A 96 17.49 -2.66 4.35
N ARG A 97 17.60 -1.62 5.18
CA ARG A 97 17.21 -1.68 6.61
C ARG A 97 15.72 -1.94 6.80
N ILE A 98 14.86 -1.22 6.08
CA ILE A 98 13.40 -1.36 6.14
C ILE A 98 12.99 -2.81 5.83
N LEU A 99 13.43 -3.33 4.68
CA LEU A 99 13.07 -4.67 4.22
C LEU A 99 13.68 -5.76 5.10
N PHE A 100 14.88 -5.53 5.62
CA PHE A 100 15.52 -6.47 6.53
C PHE A 100 14.74 -6.60 7.83
N VAL A 101 14.39 -5.47 8.48
CA VAL A 101 13.56 -5.47 9.69
C VAL A 101 12.21 -6.12 9.41
N TRP A 102 11.57 -5.79 8.30
CA TRP A 102 10.28 -6.37 7.91
C TRP A 102 10.38 -7.90 7.75
N SER A 103 11.42 -8.39 7.06
CA SER A 103 11.64 -9.82 6.84
C SER A 103 11.91 -10.59 8.13
N CYS A 104 12.60 -9.96 9.10
CA CYS A 104 12.87 -10.56 10.41
C CYS A 104 11.61 -10.64 11.29
N MET A 105 10.67 -9.70 11.10
CA MET A 105 9.35 -9.71 11.74
C MET A 105 8.41 -10.75 11.12
N HIS A 106 8.56 -11.04 9.82
CA HIS A 106 7.70 -11.95 9.05
C HIS A 106 8.42 -13.25 8.68
N LYS A 107 8.91 -14.00 9.67
CA LYS A 107 9.79 -15.16 9.46
C LYS A 107 9.23 -16.26 8.56
N ASP A 108 7.93 -16.45 8.57
CA ASP A 108 7.26 -17.50 7.78
C ASP A 108 7.34 -17.20 6.27
N LEU A 109 7.33 -15.91 5.90
CA LEU A 109 7.43 -15.48 4.50
C LEU A 109 8.86 -15.09 4.12
N GLY A 110 9.54 -14.34 5.00
CA GLY A 110 10.82 -13.69 4.73
C GLY A 110 10.71 -12.63 3.62
N TYR A 111 11.84 -12.27 3.05
CA TYR A 111 11.88 -11.36 1.91
C TYR A 111 11.53 -12.09 0.59
N LYS A 112 10.82 -11.41 -0.30
CA LYS A 112 10.50 -11.88 -1.66
C LYS A 112 10.75 -10.76 -2.68
N GLN A 113 11.23 -11.15 -3.86
CA GLN A 113 11.45 -10.23 -4.98
C GLN A 113 10.15 -9.45 -5.31
N GLY A 114 10.27 -8.16 -5.56
CA GLY A 114 9.16 -7.23 -5.78
C GLY A 114 8.79 -6.41 -4.54
N MET A 115 9.10 -6.88 -3.32
CA MET A 115 8.90 -6.07 -2.11
C MET A 115 9.74 -4.79 -2.12
N HIS A 116 10.92 -4.82 -2.75
CA HIS A 116 11.79 -3.65 -2.91
C HIS A 116 11.18 -2.57 -3.80
N GLU A 117 10.40 -2.93 -4.81
CA GLU A 117 9.72 -1.96 -5.69
C GLU A 117 8.64 -1.20 -4.92
N ILE A 118 7.84 -1.91 -4.10
CA ILE A 118 6.84 -1.29 -3.22
C ILE A 118 7.52 -0.37 -2.20
N ALA A 119 8.61 -0.83 -1.58
CA ALA A 119 9.34 -0.04 -0.58
C ALA A 119 9.98 1.21 -1.17
N GLU A 120 10.59 1.08 -2.35
CA GLU A 120 11.15 2.19 -3.09
C GLU A 120 10.10 3.25 -3.44
N TRP A 121 8.96 2.83 -3.98
CA TRP A 121 7.86 3.72 -4.33
C TRP A 121 7.36 4.51 -3.12
N LEU A 122 7.09 3.82 -2.02
CA LEU A 122 6.62 4.43 -0.77
C LEU A 122 7.67 5.36 -0.17
N TRP A 123 8.94 5.01 -0.23
CA TRP A 123 10.03 5.87 0.23
C TRP A 123 10.10 7.17 -0.58
N ARG A 124 10.04 7.09 -1.92
CA ARG A 124 10.08 8.30 -2.78
C ARG A 124 8.88 9.20 -2.51
N LEU A 125 7.68 8.61 -2.41
CA LEU A 125 6.47 9.36 -2.09
C LEU A 125 6.63 10.07 -0.75
N ARG A 126 7.10 9.36 0.27
CA ARG A 126 7.29 9.94 1.60
C ARG A 126 8.37 11.02 1.64
N ALA A 127 9.49 10.81 0.95
CA ALA A 127 10.55 11.81 0.82
C ALA A 127 10.04 13.07 0.09
N ARG A 128 9.25 12.91 -0.98
CA ARG A 128 8.62 14.01 -1.72
C ARG A 128 7.65 14.84 -0.86
N GLU A 129 7.00 14.20 0.11
CA GLU A 129 6.08 14.85 1.04
C GLU A 129 6.77 15.41 2.29
N SER A 130 8.07 15.16 2.47
CA SER A 130 8.80 15.58 3.66
C SER A 130 9.08 17.09 3.71
N ILE A 131 9.25 17.59 4.93
CA ILE A 131 9.52 19.00 5.23
C ILE A 131 10.87 19.09 5.93
N MET A 132 11.73 20.01 5.46
CA MET A 132 13.01 20.31 6.09
C MET A 132 12.80 21.24 7.30
N ASP A 133 13.39 20.91 8.44
CA ASP A 133 13.35 21.74 9.64
C ASP A 133 14.25 22.98 9.48
N ASN A 134 13.76 24.02 8.78
CA ASN A 134 14.45 25.30 8.66
C ASN A 134 14.43 26.14 9.96
N THR A 135 13.88 25.63 11.06
CA THR A 135 13.74 26.34 12.34
C THR A 135 15.00 26.33 13.22
N ALA A 136 16.06 25.62 12.82
CA ALA A 136 17.31 25.61 13.58
C ALA A 136 18.20 26.86 13.36
N HIS A 137 17.93 27.71 12.36
CA HIS A 137 18.71 28.93 12.10
C HIS A 137 17.81 30.17 12.01
N GLY A 138 17.45 30.71 13.17
CA GLY A 138 17.08 32.12 13.36
C GLY A 138 15.59 32.44 13.22
N VAL A 139 14.89 32.55 14.35
CA VAL A 139 14.34 33.80 14.92
C VAL A 139 13.91 33.47 16.36
N GLN A 140 14.57 34.09 17.34
CA GLN A 140 13.98 34.25 18.68
C GLN A 140 12.78 35.18 18.51
N ASP A 141 11.58 34.65 18.33
CA ASP A 141 10.38 35.49 18.39
C ASP A 141 9.81 35.47 19.81
N LYS A 142 9.91 36.62 20.46
CA LYS A 142 9.41 36.86 21.80
C LYS A 142 7.89 36.97 21.73
N GLY A 143 7.22 36.08 22.45
CA GLY A 143 5.96 36.36 23.14
C GLY A 143 4.83 36.91 22.30
N THR A 144 3.95 36.03 21.83
CA THR A 144 2.52 36.35 21.85
C THR A 144 1.75 35.07 22.19
N SER A 145 1.10 35.09 23.35
CA SER A 145 0.15 34.08 23.77
C SER A 145 -0.98 33.97 22.74
N ALA A 146 -0.97 32.91 21.93
CA ALA A 146 -2.11 32.55 21.11
C ALA A 146 -3.15 31.88 22.00
N GLU A 147 -4.26 32.59 22.18
CA GLU A 147 -5.43 32.19 22.95
C GLU A 147 -5.99 30.84 22.45
N ALA A 148 -6.36 30.02 23.44
CA ALA A 148 -7.00 28.74 23.27
C ALA A 148 -8.40 28.87 22.68
N CYS A 149 -8.62 28.28 21.50
CA CYS A 149 -9.83 27.52 21.15
C CYS A 149 -9.61 26.83 19.79
N GLU A 150 -8.67 25.88 19.71
CA GLU A 150 -8.64 24.94 18.59
C GLU A 150 -9.53 23.76 18.95
N SER A 151 -10.57 23.51 18.16
CA SER A 151 -11.39 22.31 18.31
C SER A 151 -10.47 21.08 18.28
N ALA A 152 -10.72 20.08 19.14
CA ALA A 152 -9.90 18.86 19.26
C ALA A 152 -9.70 18.07 17.94
N ALA A 153 -10.39 18.46 16.87
CA ALA A 153 -10.38 17.85 15.55
C ALA A 153 -9.36 18.46 14.56
N SER A 154 -8.69 19.58 14.87
CA SER A 154 -7.79 20.26 13.92
C SER A 154 -6.31 20.13 14.29
N LEU A 155 -5.47 19.72 13.32
CA LEU A 155 -4.01 19.70 13.46
C LEU A 155 -3.40 21.10 13.29
N SER A 156 -2.47 21.47 14.17
CA SER A 156 -1.67 22.68 14.04
C SER A 156 -0.57 22.52 12.98
N ALA A 157 -0.04 23.63 12.46
CA ALA A 157 1.05 23.61 11.49
C ALA A 157 2.32 22.93 12.03
N ALA A 158 2.61 23.10 13.33
CA ALA A 158 3.73 22.45 13.99
C ALA A 158 3.56 20.93 14.06
N GLN A 159 2.35 20.45 14.40
CA GLN A 159 2.04 19.01 14.39
C GLN A 159 2.20 18.41 12.98
N PHE A 160 1.77 19.14 11.95
CA PHE A 160 1.91 18.69 10.57
C PHE A 160 3.38 18.62 10.13
N ALA A 161 4.20 19.59 10.53
CA ALA A 161 5.66 19.56 10.32
C ALA A 161 6.30 18.35 11.02
N THR A 162 5.90 18.04 12.26
CA THR A 162 6.37 16.85 12.97
C THR A 162 6.00 15.54 12.26
N LEU A 163 4.78 15.43 11.72
CA LEU A 163 4.34 14.26 10.96
C LEU A 163 5.15 14.08 9.67
N LEU A 164 5.54 15.17 9.02
CA LEU A 164 6.25 15.16 7.74
C LEU A 164 7.74 15.46 7.84
N SER A 165 8.34 15.42 9.04
CA SER A 165 9.77 15.68 9.24
C SER A 165 10.64 14.79 8.33
N GLN A 166 11.64 15.40 7.70
CA GLN A 166 12.60 14.70 6.82
C GLN A 166 13.37 13.58 7.53
N ASP A 167 13.70 13.77 8.81
CA ASP A 167 14.46 12.78 9.60
C ASP A 167 13.65 11.51 9.90
N ALA A 168 12.33 11.55 9.66
CA ALA A 168 11.44 10.43 9.86
C ALA A 168 11.10 9.67 8.57
N VAL A 169 11.71 10.01 7.42
CA VAL A 169 11.41 9.39 6.11
C VAL A 169 11.52 7.87 6.16
N GLU A 170 12.64 7.33 6.63
CA GLU A 170 12.85 5.88 6.73
C GLU A 170 11.84 5.23 7.69
N ASP A 171 11.71 5.80 8.89
CA ASP A 171 10.85 5.26 9.94
C ASP A 171 9.40 5.14 9.49
N ASP A 172 8.80 6.20 8.92
CA ASP A 172 7.40 6.13 8.51
C ASP A 172 7.22 5.31 7.22
N THR A 173 8.26 5.21 6.38
CA THR A 173 8.26 4.31 5.22
C THR A 173 8.16 2.86 5.68
N TYR A 174 8.86 2.45 6.74
CA TYR A 174 8.76 1.09 7.28
C TYR A 174 7.32 0.70 7.61
N PHE A 175 6.55 1.59 8.24
CA PHE A 175 5.15 1.31 8.58
C PHE A 175 4.24 1.35 7.37
N LEU A 176 4.42 2.28 6.42
CA LEU A 176 3.68 2.26 5.15
C LEU A 176 3.90 0.93 4.41
N VAL A 177 5.16 0.51 4.30
CA VAL A 177 5.55 -0.77 3.68
C VAL A 177 4.93 -1.92 4.44
N SER A 178 4.99 -1.92 5.77
CA SER A 178 4.38 -2.96 6.60
C SER A 178 2.89 -3.08 6.33
N SER A 179 2.16 -1.97 6.40
CA SER A 179 0.71 -1.94 6.23
C SER A 179 0.28 -2.35 4.82
N VAL A 180 1.03 -1.97 3.78
CA VAL A 180 0.75 -2.40 2.40
C VAL A 180 1.11 -3.88 2.19
N LEU A 181 2.30 -4.31 2.61
CA LEU A 181 2.75 -5.70 2.41
C LEU A 181 1.91 -6.71 3.20
N GLU A 182 1.46 -6.37 4.41
CA GLU A 182 0.54 -7.21 5.20
C GLU A 182 -0.72 -7.59 4.42
N ARG A 183 -1.25 -6.64 3.63
CA ARG A 183 -2.44 -6.85 2.79
C ARG A 183 -2.12 -7.59 1.50
N LEU A 184 -0.89 -7.45 1.00
CA LEU A 184 -0.41 -8.13 -0.19
C LEU A 184 0.22 -9.50 0.10
N LEU A 185 0.28 -9.96 1.36
CA LEU A 185 0.87 -11.27 1.71
C LEU A 185 0.39 -12.43 0.83
N PRO A 186 -0.91 -12.56 0.48
CA PRO A 186 -1.37 -13.61 -0.43
C PRO A 186 -0.69 -13.59 -1.80
N GLN A 187 -0.28 -12.41 -2.28
CA GLN A 187 0.36 -12.21 -3.58
C GLN A 187 1.86 -12.54 -3.58
N PHE A 188 2.45 -12.78 -2.40
CA PHE A 188 3.84 -13.21 -2.24
C PHE A 188 3.98 -14.67 -1.79
N ASN A 189 2.86 -15.33 -1.46
CA ASN A 189 2.83 -16.76 -1.15
C ASN A 189 2.82 -17.59 -2.44
N ALA A 190 3.75 -18.54 -2.57
CA ALA A 190 3.91 -19.37 -3.78
C ALA A 190 2.64 -20.14 -4.18
N GLU A 191 1.78 -20.51 -3.23
CA GLU A 191 0.55 -21.27 -3.50
C GLU A 191 -0.60 -20.40 -4.02
N ARG A 192 -0.60 -19.11 -3.65
CA ARG A 192 -1.74 -18.20 -3.89
C ARG A 192 -1.42 -17.11 -4.91
N ALA A 193 -0.16 -16.74 -5.05
CA ALA A 193 0.28 -15.66 -5.91
C ALA A 193 -0.10 -15.90 -7.37
N GLY A 194 -0.85 -14.97 -7.94
CA GLY A 194 -1.31 -15.08 -9.33
C GLY A 194 -2.41 -16.12 -9.57
N SER A 195 -3.10 -16.59 -8.52
CA SER A 195 -4.25 -17.49 -8.69
C SER A 195 -5.40 -16.77 -9.40
N PRO A 196 -5.92 -17.30 -10.52
CA PRO A 196 -7.01 -16.69 -11.25
C PRO A 196 -8.38 -17.15 -10.79
N ALA A 197 -8.49 -17.95 -9.71
CA ALA A 197 -9.76 -18.58 -9.31
C ALA A 197 -10.88 -17.55 -9.11
N LEU A 198 -10.63 -16.51 -8.29
CA LEU A 198 -11.60 -15.45 -8.02
C LEU A 198 -11.90 -14.62 -9.27
N LEU A 199 -10.87 -14.22 -10.02
CA LEU A 199 -11.06 -13.46 -11.25
C LEU A 199 -11.88 -14.23 -12.29
N LYS A 200 -11.57 -15.51 -12.51
CA LYS A 200 -12.34 -16.38 -13.42
C LYS A 200 -13.77 -16.53 -12.94
N ALA A 201 -14.02 -16.75 -11.65
CA ALA A 201 -15.38 -16.86 -11.11
C ALA A 201 -16.17 -15.56 -11.32
N LEU A 202 -15.53 -14.40 -11.11
CA LEU A 202 -16.12 -13.10 -11.39
C LEU A 202 -16.45 -12.94 -12.88
N LEU A 203 -15.50 -13.22 -13.78
CA LEU A 203 -15.69 -13.13 -15.22
C LEU A 203 -16.83 -14.04 -15.71
N HIS A 204 -16.89 -15.30 -15.25
CA HIS A 204 -17.98 -16.22 -15.60
C HIS A 204 -19.35 -15.69 -15.16
N ARG A 205 -19.40 -14.92 -14.08
CA ARG A 205 -20.64 -14.34 -13.57
C ARG A 205 -21.06 -13.08 -14.32
N VAL A 206 -20.11 -12.19 -14.62
CA VAL A 206 -20.42 -10.89 -15.23
C VAL A 206 -20.48 -10.95 -16.76
N ASP A 207 -19.66 -11.79 -17.40
CA ASP A 207 -19.62 -11.98 -18.84
C ASP A 207 -19.25 -13.44 -19.20
N PRO A 208 -20.23 -14.37 -19.22
CA PRO A 208 -19.99 -15.77 -19.50
C PRO A 208 -19.38 -16.01 -20.90
N LEU A 209 -19.69 -15.16 -21.87
CA LEU A 209 -19.23 -15.30 -23.25
C LEU A 209 -17.73 -15.00 -23.33
N LEU A 210 -17.31 -13.87 -22.76
CA LEU A 210 -15.88 -13.52 -22.65
C LEU A 210 -15.12 -14.55 -21.82
N ALA A 211 -15.67 -14.96 -20.68
CA ALA A 211 -15.03 -15.95 -19.81
C ALA A 211 -14.79 -17.29 -20.53
N LYS A 212 -15.78 -17.75 -21.32
CA LYS A 212 -15.66 -18.97 -22.13
C LYS A 212 -14.58 -18.84 -23.19
N HIS A 213 -14.57 -17.73 -23.94
CA HIS A 213 -13.55 -17.48 -24.97
C HIS A 213 -12.14 -17.47 -24.39
N LEU A 214 -11.91 -16.73 -23.30
CA LEU A 214 -10.60 -16.68 -22.62
C LEU A 214 -10.15 -18.04 -22.08
N ALA A 215 -11.10 -18.91 -21.72
CA ALA A 215 -10.80 -20.29 -21.34
C ALA A 215 -10.45 -21.17 -22.55
N GLU A 216 -11.15 -21.00 -23.68
CA GLU A 216 -10.91 -21.73 -24.95
C GLU A 216 -9.56 -21.38 -25.58
N ILE A 217 -9.14 -20.12 -25.54
CA ILE A 217 -7.79 -19.70 -26.00
C ILE A 217 -6.69 -19.98 -24.96
N HIS A 218 -7.03 -20.58 -23.81
CA HIS A 218 -6.08 -20.94 -22.76
C HIS A 218 -5.20 -19.78 -22.25
N VAL A 219 -5.80 -18.64 -21.93
CA VAL A 219 -5.09 -17.49 -21.33
C VAL A 219 -4.32 -17.93 -20.08
N ASP A 220 -3.01 -17.70 -20.08
CA ASP A 220 -2.17 -17.86 -18.90
C ASP A 220 -2.28 -16.62 -18.01
N TRP A 221 -3.04 -16.76 -16.93
CA TRP A 221 -3.34 -15.65 -16.02
C TRP A 221 -2.22 -15.33 -15.06
N GLN A 222 -1.33 -16.29 -14.76
CA GLN A 222 -0.30 -16.09 -13.76
C GLN A 222 0.63 -14.89 -14.07
N PRO A 223 1.19 -14.73 -15.28
CA PRO A 223 2.02 -13.57 -15.60
C PRO A 223 1.23 -12.24 -15.53
N VAL A 224 -0.05 -12.25 -15.94
CA VAL A 224 -0.93 -11.07 -15.87
C VAL A 224 -1.19 -10.66 -14.42
N LEU A 225 -1.58 -11.61 -13.57
CA LEU A 225 -1.93 -11.36 -12.18
C LEU A 225 -0.72 -11.07 -11.31
N LEU A 226 0.44 -11.67 -11.59
CA LEU A 226 1.67 -11.28 -10.92
C LEU A 226 2.07 -9.84 -11.28
N ARG A 227 1.90 -9.42 -12.53
CA ARG A 227 2.16 -8.02 -12.94
C ARG A 227 1.19 -7.05 -12.28
N TRP A 228 -0.09 -7.41 -12.18
CA TRP A 228 -1.14 -6.54 -11.66
C TRP A 228 -1.21 -6.55 -10.13
N HIS A 229 -1.31 -7.71 -9.48
CA HIS A 229 -1.63 -7.80 -8.05
C HIS A 229 -0.40 -7.78 -7.15
N ARG A 230 0.74 -8.35 -7.57
CA ARG A 230 1.95 -8.45 -6.71
C ARG A 230 2.48 -7.08 -6.28
N LEU A 231 2.38 -6.10 -7.17
CA LEU A 231 2.85 -4.73 -6.97
C LEU A 231 1.71 -3.72 -6.92
N LEU A 232 0.47 -4.17 -6.71
CA LEU A 232 -0.73 -3.33 -6.68
C LEU A 232 -0.77 -2.34 -7.87
N TYR A 233 -0.57 -2.88 -9.06
CA TYR A 233 -0.58 -2.21 -10.36
C TYR A 233 0.56 -1.22 -10.64
N LEU A 234 1.56 -1.09 -9.76
CA LEU A 234 2.65 -0.09 -9.88
C LEU A 234 3.30 -0.04 -11.28
N ASN A 235 3.51 -1.20 -11.91
CA ASN A 235 4.11 -1.31 -13.24
C ASN A 235 3.08 -1.39 -14.39
N THR A 236 1.82 -1.07 -14.11
CA THR A 236 0.70 -1.12 -15.06
C THR A 236 0.16 0.26 -15.38
N PHE A 237 0.23 1.24 -14.47
CA PHE A 237 -0.24 2.60 -14.73
C PHE A 237 0.85 3.64 -14.43
N PRO A 238 0.77 4.85 -15.00
CA PRO A 238 1.64 5.95 -14.64
C PRO A 238 1.57 6.31 -13.15
N ALA A 239 2.64 6.90 -12.65
CA ALA A 239 2.81 7.37 -11.27
C ALA A 239 1.57 8.07 -10.68
N ASP A 240 1.04 9.07 -11.38
CA ASP A 240 -0.08 9.87 -10.89
C ASP A 240 -1.38 9.05 -10.80
N GLU A 241 -1.62 8.15 -11.75
CA GLU A 241 -2.78 7.25 -11.73
C GLU A 241 -2.63 6.20 -10.61
N ILE A 242 -1.42 5.72 -10.34
CA ILE A 242 -1.16 4.82 -9.20
C ILE A 242 -1.45 5.50 -7.87
N LEU A 243 -1.03 6.76 -7.69
CA LEU A 243 -1.36 7.51 -6.47
C LEU A 243 -2.86 7.61 -6.26
N MET A 244 -3.61 7.93 -7.33
CA MET A 244 -5.06 8.05 -7.27
C MET A 244 -5.74 6.69 -7.04
N LEU A 245 -5.25 5.62 -7.69
CA LEU A 245 -5.76 4.26 -7.51
C LEU A 245 -5.56 3.79 -6.07
N TRP A 246 -4.35 3.96 -5.52
CA TRP A 246 -4.04 3.57 -4.14
C TRP A 246 -4.81 4.41 -3.13
N ASP A 247 -4.94 5.73 -3.32
CA ASP A 247 -5.78 6.60 -2.46
C ASP A 247 -7.23 6.12 -2.42
N ALA A 248 -7.80 5.77 -3.58
CA ALA A 248 -9.16 5.27 -3.67
C ALA A 248 -9.31 3.86 -3.05
N LEU A 249 -8.41 2.93 -3.38
CA LEU A 249 -8.42 1.57 -2.82
C LEU A 249 -8.32 1.60 -1.30
N PHE A 250 -7.34 2.32 -0.74
CA PHE A 250 -7.17 2.38 0.71
C PHE A 250 -8.32 3.10 1.40
N ALA A 251 -8.91 4.14 0.78
CA ALA A 251 -10.05 4.85 1.37
C ALA A 251 -11.34 4.01 1.41
N ILE A 252 -11.60 3.23 0.35
CA ILE A 252 -12.85 2.49 0.16
C ILE A 252 -12.77 1.08 0.75
N ASP A 253 -11.68 0.38 0.45
CA ASP A 253 -11.46 -1.00 0.84
C ASP A 253 -10.00 -1.22 1.28
N PRO A 254 -9.69 -0.90 2.55
CA PRO A 254 -8.38 -1.17 3.12
C PRO A 254 -7.99 -2.65 3.05
N ALA A 255 -8.90 -3.61 2.86
CA ALA A 255 -8.57 -5.03 2.77
C ALA A 255 -8.20 -5.49 1.35
N LEU A 256 -8.23 -4.58 0.36
CA LEU A 256 -7.87 -4.83 -1.04
C LEU A 256 -8.68 -5.94 -1.75
N GLN A 257 -9.89 -6.24 -1.30
CA GLN A 257 -10.82 -7.14 -1.99
C GLN A 257 -11.30 -6.56 -3.32
N LEU A 258 -11.41 -5.24 -3.43
CA LEU A 258 -11.79 -4.51 -4.65
C LEU A 258 -10.76 -4.71 -5.78
N MET A 259 -9.53 -5.13 -5.48
CA MET A 259 -8.48 -5.40 -6.46
C MET A 259 -8.94 -6.39 -7.56
N GLN A 260 -9.65 -7.45 -7.19
CA GLN A 260 -10.15 -8.43 -8.17
C GLN A 260 -11.18 -7.80 -9.14
N TYR A 261 -11.98 -6.87 -8.64
CA TYR A 261 -12.98 -6.14 -9.44
C TYR A 261 -12.35 -5.06 -10.31
N VAL A 262 -11.27 -4.42 -9.86
CA VAL A 262 -10.46 -3.52 -10.70
C VAL A 262 -9.89 -4.30 -11.89
N SER A 263 -9.33 -5.49 -11.65
CA SER A 263 -8.86 -6.35 -12.74
C SER A 263 -9.98 -6.83 -13.66
N ALA A 264 -11.16 -7.18 -13.12
CA ALA A 264 -12.32 -7.52 -13.94
C ALA A 264 -12.79 -6.33 -14.79
N ALA A 265 -12.82 -5.12 -14.23
CA ALA A 265 -13.14 -3.91 -14.95
C ALA A 265 -12.13 -3.67 -16.08
N MET A 266 -10.82 -3.77 -15.82
CA MET A 266 -9.78 -3.66 -16.84
C MET A 266 -10.04 -4.61 -18.02
N ILE A 267 -10.35 -5.88 -17.76
CA ILE A 267 -10.64 -6.89 -18.77
C ILE A 267 -11.93 -6.56 -19.55
N VAL A 268 -13.01 -6.24 -18.86
CA VAL A 268 -14.30 -5.87 -19.47
C VAL A 268 -14.16 -4.65 -20.37
N ARG A 269 -13.29 -3.69 -20.02
CA ARG A 269 -13.04 -2.52 -20.88
C ARG A 269 -12.44 -2.89 -22.24
N GLN A 270 -11.68 -3.99 -22.31
CA GLN A 270 -11.09 -4.52 -23.54
C GLN A 270 -11.92 -5.66 -24.15
N ARG A 271 -13.16 -5.88 -23.67
CA ARG A 271 -14.03 -6.99 -24.08
C ARG A 271 -14.09 -7.20 -25.58
N ASP A 272 -14.38 -6.14 -26.34
CA ASP A 272 -14.61 -6.24 -27.79
C ASP A 272 -13.34 -6.69 -28.55
N GLN A 273 -12.15 -6.33 -28.06
CA GLN A 273 -10.86 -6.78 -28.62
C GLN A 273 -10.58 -8.22 -28.20
N LEU A 274 -10.68 -8.51 -26.90
CA LEU A 274 -10.39 -9.82 -26.33
C LEU A 274 -11.28 -10.94 -26.89
N LEU A 275 -12.50 -10.64 -27.32
CA LEU A 275 -13.40 -11.61 -27.97
C LEU A 275 -12.96 -12.02 -29.38
N VAL A 276 -12.16 -11.21 -30.05
CA VAL A 276 -11.65 -11.47 -31.40
C VAL A 276 -10.23 -12.00 -31.35
N ASP A 277 -9.50 -11.68 -30.28
CA ASP A 277 -8.10 -12.05 -30.08
C ASP A 277 -7.87 -13.58 -30.03
N GLY A 278 -6.75 -13.98 -30.62
CA GLY A 278 -6.12 -15.27 -30.36
C GLY A 278 -5.34 -15.29 -29.04
N PRO A 279 -4.71 -16.42 -28.67
CA PRO A 279 -3.99 -16.56 -27.40
C PRO A 279 -2.85 -15.54 -27.23
N THR A 280 -2.07 -15.30 -28.30
CA THR A 280 -0.93 -14.38 -28.27
C THR A 280 -1.38 -12.92 -28.16
N ASP A 281 -2.39 -12.53 -28.93
CA ASP A 281 -2.90 -11.15 -28.98
C ASP A 281 -3.57 -10.79 -27.65
N ALA A 282 -4.37 -11.69 -27.09
CA ALA A 282 -5.01 -11.51 -25.79
C ALA A 282 -3.96 -11.31 -24.69
N MET A 283 -2.88 -12.11 -24.70
CA MET A 283 -1.80 -11.96 -23.72
C MET A 283 -1.05 -10.65 -23.88
N HIS A 284 -0.80 -10.23 -25.13
CA HIS A 284 -0.19 -8.95 -25.43
C HIS A 284 -1.05 -7.79 -24.90
N HIS A 285 -2.36 -7.78 -25.17
CA HIS A 285 -3.28 -6.74 -24.68
C HIS A 285 -3.38 -6.70 -23.15
N LEU A 286 -3.44 -7.86 -22.48
CA LEU A 286 -3.52 -7.92 -21.01
C LEU A 286 -2.23 -7.45 -20.32
N LEU A 287 -1.05 -7.88 -20.81
CA LEU A 287 0.22 -7.50 -20.19
C LEU A 287 0.58 -6.02 -20.44
N HIS A 288 0.19 -5.47 -21.58
CA HIS A 288 0.46 -4.08 -21.98
C HIS A 288 -0.77 -3.17 -21.81
N TYR A 289 -1.66 -3.49 -20.86
CA TYR A 289 -2.87 -2.71 -20.59
C TYR A 289 -2.57 -1.20 -20.41
N GLY A 290 -1.48 -0.90 -19.69
CA GLY A 290 -1.03 0.46 -19.40
C GLY A 290 -0.55 1.29 -20.57
N ASP A 291 -0.26 0.65 -21.71
CA ASP A 291 0.31 1.30 -22.90
C ASP A 291 -0.79 1.65 -23.91
N GLN A 292 -2.02 1.18 -23.71
CA GLN A 292 -3.14 1.38 -24.61
C GLN A 292 -3.78 2.76 -24.40
N GLU A 293 -3.85 3.58 -25.44
CA GLU A 293 -4.63 4.82 -25.43
C GLU A 293 -6.00 4.61 -26.10
N PRO A 294 -7.09 5.19 -25.57
CA PRO A 294 -7.12 6.09 -24.42
C PRO A 294 -7.18 5.38 -23.07
N ARG A 295 -6.34 5.83 -22.15
CA ARG A 295 -6.29 5.26 -20.79
C ARG A 295 -7.46 5.75 -19.92
N PRO A 296 -8.11 4.87 -19.15
CA PRO A 296 -9.04 5.30 -18.13
C PRO A 296 -8.30 5.96 -16.97
N SER A 297 -8.94 6.95 -16.35
CA SER A 297 -8.48 7.43 -15.06
C SER A 297 -8.70 6.36 -13.98
N ALA A 298 -7.87 6.35 -12.95
CA ALA A 298 -7.98 5.49 -11.79
C ALA A 298 -9.34 5.64 -11.10
N ALA A 299 -9.86 6.87 -11.04
CA ALA A 299 -11.18 7.15 -10.48
C ALA A 299 -12.29 6.38 -11.21
N LEU A 300 -12.26 6.39 -12.55
CA LEU A 300 -13.23 5.66 -13.36
C LEU A 300 -13.07 4.14 -13.20
N LEU A 301 -11.84 3.62 -13.18
CA LEU A 301 -11.60 2.19 -12.96
C LEU A 301 -12.16 1.72 -11.62
N VAL A 302 -11.96 2.51 -10.56
CA VAL A 302 -12.50 2.19 -9.23
C VAL A 302 -14.02 2.29 -9.20
N GLU A 303 -14.60 3.29 -9.85
CA GLU A 303 -16.06 3.40 -9.97
C GLU A 303 -16.66 2.17 -10.68
N GLN A 304 -16.07 1.77 -11.82
CA GLN A 304 -16.49 0.59 -12.57
C GLN A 304 -16.30 -0.71 -11.78
N ALA A 305 -15.21 -0.83 -11.03
CA ALA A 305 -14.98 -1.95 -10.11
C ALA A 305 -16.06 -2.03 -9.02
N LEU A 306 -16.47 -0.89 -8.45
CA LEU A 306 -17.54 -0.82 -7.46
C LEU A 306 -18.89 -1.21 -8.07
N LYS A 307 -19.21 -0.74 -9.28
CA LYS A 307 -20.42 -1.16 -10.01
C LYS A 307 -20.46 -2.68 -10.16
N LEU A 308 -19.35 -3.31 -10.57
CA LEU A 308 -19.24 -4.77 -10.67
C LEU A 308 -19.33 -5.48 -9.32
N GLN A 309 -18.83 -4.87 -8.25
CA GLN A 309 -18.92 -5.45 -6.90
C GLN A 309 -20.36 -5.46 -6.38
N LEU A 310 -21.09 -4.35 -6.56
CA LEU A 310 -22.45 -4.18 -6.11
C LEU A 310 -23.46 -4.95 -6.98
N HIS A 311 -23.28 -4.90 -8.31
CA HIS A 311 -24.16 -5.48 -9.31
C HIS A 311 -23.36 -6.29 -10.34
N PRO A 312 -22.99 -7.53 -10.01
CA PRO A 312 -22.21 -8.39 -10.88
C PRO A 312 -23.11 -9.06 -11.93
N SER A 313 -23.48 -8.31 -12.96
CA SER A 313 -24.34 -8.77 -14.06
C SER A 313 -23.80 -8.34 -15.43
N LEU A 314 -24.35 -8.96 -16.48
CA LEU A 314 -24.06 -8.59 -17.86
C LEU A 314 -24.53 -7.16 -18.17
N ASP A 315 -25.63 -6.71 -17.59
CA ASP A 315 -26.13 -5.34 -17.78
C ASP A 315 -25.09 -4.29 -17.31
N THR A 316 -24.41 -4.56 -16.19
CA THR A 316 -23.33 -3.70 -15.69
C THR A 316 -22.11 -3.73 -16.61
N VAL A 317 -21.79 -4.88 -17.19
CA VAL A 317 -20.74 -5.00 -18.22
C VAL A 317 -21.10 -4.18 -19.45
N GLU A 318 -22.33 -4.25 -19.94
CA GLU A 318 -22.79 -3.46 -21.08
C GLU A 318 -22.78 -1.95 -20.80
N GLU A 319 -23.13 -1.54 -19.58
CA GLU A 319 -22.98 -0.15 -19.13
C GLU A 319 -21.52 0.31 -19.20
N ILE A 320 -20.60 -0.47 -18.64
CA ILE A 320 -19.16 -0.17 -18.67
C ILE A 320 -18.67 -0.06 -20.12
N VAL A 321 -19.01 -1.01 -20.98
CA VAL A 321 -18.60 -1.01 -22.40
C VAL A 321 -19.15 0.21 -23.13
N ARG A 322 -20.40 0.61 -22.87
CA ARG A 322 -21.01 1.81 -23.44
C ARG A 322 -20.33 3.10 -22.96
N GLU A 323 -20.01 3.19 -21.68
CA GLU A 323 -19.28 4.32 -21.08
C GLU A 323 -17.88 4.47 -21.71
N ASN A 324 -17.20 3.35 -21.96
CA ASN A 324 -15.89 3.34 -22.63
C ASN A 324 -15.98 3.84 -24.08
N LYS A 325 -16.98 3.39 -24.84
CA LYS A 325 -17.20 3.83 -26.22
C LYS A 325 -17.49 5.32 -26.30
N ALA A 326 -18.24 5.87 -25.33
CA ALA A 326 -18.51 7.30 -25.25
C ALA A 326 -17.23 8.12 -24.99
N MET A 327 -16.33 7.63 -24.13
CA MET A 327 -15.03 8.29 -23.89
C MET A 327 -14.15 8.34 -25.14
N VAL A 328 -14.00 7.20 -25.83
CA VAL A 328 -13.23 7.12 -27.07
C VAL A 328 -13.81 8.10 -28.10
N GLY A 329 -15.14 8.16 -28.25
CA GLY A 329 -15.81 9.10 -29.15
C GLY A 329 -15.57 10.58 -28.80
N ALA A 330 -15.50 10.92 -27.51
CA ALA A 330 -15.27 12.30 -27.06
C ALA A 330 -13.82 12.78 -27.27
N GLN A 331 -12.83 11.90 -27.13
CA GLN A 331 -11.42 12.25 -27.34
C GLN A 331 -11.08 12.50 -28.82
N HIS A 332 -11.73 11.79 -29.75
CA HIS A 332 -11.59 12.06 -31.19
C HIS A 332 -12.18 13.42 -31.62
N ALA A 333 -12.98 14.08 -30.77
CA ALA A 333 -13.56 15.39 -31.03
C ALA A 333 -12.73 16.57 -30.47
N HIS A 334 -11.67 16.31 -29.69
CA HIS A 334 -10.87 17.37 -29.06
C HIS A 334 -9.37 17.03 -29.03
N ASN A 335 -8.70 17.16 -30.18
CA ASN A 335 -7.24 17.25 -30.21
C ASN A 335 -6.79 18.68 -29.86
N ALA A 336 -6.84 19.02 -28.56
CA ALA A 336 -6.07 20.12 -28.00
C ALA A 336 -4.92 19.52 -27.18
N PRO A 337 -3.69 20.05 -27.27
CA PRO A 337 -2.58 19.55 -26.48
C PRO A 337 -2.89 19.71 -24.98
N PRO A 338 -2.58 18.72 -24.13
CA PRO A 338 -2.78 18.85 -22.71
C PRO A 338 -1.93 20.02 -22.17
N PRO A 339 -2.43 20.81 -21.20
CA PRO A 339 -1.59 21.80 -20.54
C PRO A 339 -0.46 21.05 -19.82
N GLU A 340 0.79 21.44 -20.08
CA GLU A 340 1.94 21.01 -19.29
C GLU A 340 1.63 21.29 -17.81
N CYS A 341 1.44 20.23 -17.04
CA CYS A 341 1.42 20.33 -15.59
C CYS A 341 2.87 20.55 -15.14
N ALA A 342 3.31 21.80 -15.16
CA ALA A 342 4.56 22.21 -14.54
C ALA A 342 4.47 21.88 -13.03
N GLU A 343 5.28 20.90 -12.59
CA GLU A 343 5.40 20.58 -11.17
C GLU A 343 5.99 21.78 -10.41
N PRO A 344 5.32 22.32 -9.37
CA PRO A 344 5.97 23.31 -8.52
C PRO A 344 7.06 22.62 -7.68
N HIS A 345 8.29 23.08 -7.86
CA HIS A 345 9.45 22.65 -7.07
C HIS A 345 9.19 22.73 -5.55
N ALA A 346 9.83 21.81 -4.81
CA ALA A 346 9.72 21.59 -3.38
C ALA A 346 9.87 22.79 -2.41
N PRO A 347 10.46 23.97 -2.73
CA PRO A 347 10.62 25.03 -1.72
C PRO A 347 9.34 25.83 -1.41
N LEU A 348 8.26 25.67 -2.18
CA LEU A 348 7.03 26.48 -2.02
C LEU A 348 5.97 25.85 -1.07
N ARG A 349 6.22 24.68 -0.49
CA ARG A 349 5.19 23.90 0.24
C ARG A 349 4.99 24.29 1.71
N LEU A 350 5.99 24.90 2.38
CA LEU A 350 5.88 25.27 3.80
C LEU A 350 5.01 26.53 4.04
N ALA A 351 5.03 27.48 3.11
CA ALA A 351 4.23 28.71 3.19
C ALA A 351 2.74 28.47 2.88
N GLU A 352 2.41 27.42 2.12
CA GLU A 352 1.02 27.04 1.84
C GLU A 352 0.36 26.24 2.99
N LEU A 353 1.17 25.57 3.82
CA LEU A 353 0.71 24.82 5.00
C LEU A 353 0.29 25.73 6.15
N THR A 354 0.87 26.91 6.27
CA THR A 354 0.86 27.74 7.50
C THR A 354 -0.37 28.61 7.72
N LYS A 355 -1.49 28.46 6.97
CA LYS A 355 -2.68 29.28 7.31
C LYS A 355 -4.05 28.64 7.23
N ILE A 356 -4.34 27.72 6.31
CA ILE A 356 -5.73 27.21 6.13
C ILE A 356 -5.78 25.70 5.73
N LYS A 357 -4.72 25.14 5.14
CA LYS A 357 -4.76 23.79 4.52
C LYS A 357 -4.72 22.62 5.51
N ALA A 358 -4.00 22.71 6.63
CA ALA A 358 -3.87 21.59 7.59
C ALA A 358 -5.21 21.21 8.25
N GLN A 359 -5.99 22.22 8.65
CA GLN A 359 -7.31 22.02 9.26
C GLN A 359 -8.32 21.44 8.25
N GLN A 360 -8.33 21.96 7.02
CA GLN A 360 -9.15 21.43 5.92
C GLN A 360 -8.75 19.99 5.56
N PHE A 361 -7.45 19.66 5.61
CA PHE A 361 -6.92 18.34 5.28
C PHE A 361 -7.33 17.28 6.31
N ALA A 362 -7.17 17.54 7.62
CA ALA A 362 -7.65 16.60 8.65
C ALA A 362 -9.17 16.40 8.53
N THR A 363 -9.89 17.50 8.29
CA THR A 363 -11.34 17.46 8.08
C THR A 363 -11.72 16.67 6.82
N ASP A 364 -10.96 16.76 5.72
CA ASP A 364 -11.19 15.99 4.49
C ASP A 364 -10.99 14.49 4.71
N ILE A 365 -9.95 14.09 5.45
CA ILE A 365 -9.72 12.68 5.85
C ILE A 365 -10.90 12.15 6.69
N MET A 366 -11.41 12.97 7.60
CA MET A 366 -12.56 12.61 8.43
C MET A 366 -13.89 12.60 7.64
N ARG A 367 -14.08 13.56 6.72
CA ARG A 367 -15.30 13.74 5.92
C ARG A 367 -15.42 12.77 4.75
N ARG A 368 -14.30 12.31 4.17
CA ARG A 368 -14.25 11.15 3.27
C ARG A 368 -14.51 9.87 4.07
N ALA A 369 -15.57 9.86 4.89
CA ALA A 369 -16.14 8.65 5.45
C ALA A 369 -16.15 7.58 4.35
N PRO A 370 -15.88 6.31 4.67
CA PRO A 370 -16.02 5.27 3.67
C PRO A 370 -17.42 5.47 3.08
N PHE A 371 -17.52 5.59 1.74
CA PHE A 371 -18.80 5.73 1.05
C PHE A 371 -19.78 4.61 1.42
N PHE A 372 -19.30 3.59 2.15
CA PHE A 372 -20.04 2.50 2.73
C PHE A 372 -19.70 2.32 4.22
N ARG A 373 -20.66 2.65 5.10
CA ARG A 373 -20.87 1.82 6.30
C ARG A 373 -21.64 0.61 5.81
N PRO A 374 -21.23 -0.64 6.06
CA PRO A 374 -22.19 -1.73 6.05
C PRO A 374 -23.21 -1.36 7.12
N THR A 375 -24.43 -1.01 6.71
CA THR A 375 -25.56 -1.12 7.62
C THR A 375 -25.61 -2.59 8.00
N LEU A 376 -25.26 -2.89 9.26
CA LEU A 376 -25.57 -4.17 9.88
C LEU A 376 -27.06 -4.46 9.60
N GLY A 377 -27.28 -5.43 8.71
CA GLY A 377 -28.56 -5.72 8.11
C GLY A 377 -28.36 -6.47 6.81
N THR A 378 -28.10 -7.78 6.95
CA THR A 378 -27.89 -8.79 5.90
C THR A 378 -26.61 -8.64 5.06
N GLU A 379 -25.64 -9.50 5.35
CA GLU A 379 -24.58 -9.83 4.40
C GLU A 379 -25.20 -10.19 3.05
N PRO A 380 -24.64 -9.74 1.91
CA PRO A 380 -24.97 -10.37 0.64
C PRO A 380 -24.69 -11.87 0.78
N ALA A 381 -25.68 -12.71 0.47
CA ALA A 381 -25.60 -14.16 0.65
C ALA A 381 -24.44 -14.82 -0.13
N TRP A 382 -23.76 -14.06 -0.99
CA TRP A 382 -22.63 -14.49 -1.81
C TRP A 382 -21.60 -13.36 -1.94
N GLY A 383 -20.38 -13.63 -1.49
CA GLY A 383 -19.18 -12.81 -1.64
C GLY A 383 -17.93 -13.69 -1.44
N PRO A 384 -16.70 -13.22 -1.71
CA PRO A 384 -15.46 -14.01 -1.52
C PRO A 384 -15.29 -14.55 -0.09
N LEU A 385 -15.96 -13.93 0.89
CA LEU A 385 -16.12 -14.42 2.27
C LEU A 385 -16.92 -15.73 2.38
N ALA A 386 -17.48 -16.26 1.28
CA ALA A 386 -18.07 -17.60 1.24
C ALA A 386 -16.99 -18.70 1.25
N GLU A 387 -15.76 -18.40 0.78
CA GLU A 387 -14.59 -19.29 0.97
C GLU A 387 -14.12 -19.27 2.44
N ASP A 388 -14.26 -18.16 3.15
CA ASP A 388 -13.96 -18.08 4.59
C ASP A 388 -14.89 -18.97 5.44
N ARG A 389 -16.05 -19.40 4.92
CA ARG A 389 -16.92 -20.38 5.61
C ARG A 389 -16.40 -21.83 5.51
N LEU A 390 -15.44 -22.12 4.64
CA LEU A 390 -14.73 -23.41 4.60
C LEU A 390 -13.53 -23.45 5.55
N HIS A 391 -13.13 -22.30 6.11
CA HIS A 391 -12.01 -22.16 7.03
C HIS A 391 -12.45 -21.50 8.34
N THR A 392 -13.35 -22.15 9.06
CA THR A 392 -13.57 -21.84 10.48
C THR A 392 -12.37 -22.29 11.31
N GLU A 393 -11.38 -21.41 11.50
CA GLU A 393 -10.64 -21.23 12.76
C GLU A 393 -10.27 -19.75 12.93
N PRO A 394 -10.30 -19.18 14.16
CA PRO A 394 -10.25 -17.74 14.36
C PRO A 394 -8.81 -17.24 14.37
N CYS A 395 -8.45 -16.37 13.41
CA CYS A 395 -7.18 -15.66 13.45
C CYS A 395 -7.30 -14.37 14.28
N ASN A 396 -7.14 -14.48 15.61
CA ASN A 396 -6.88 -13.36 16.51
C ASN A 396 -5.38 -12.97 16.50
N ILE A 397 -4.69 -13.11 15.36
CA ILE A 397 -3.24 -12.89 15.27
C ILE A 397 -2.94 -11.42 14.89
N ASP A 398 -3.78 -10.76 14.11
CA ASP A 398 -3.52 -9.39 13.66
C ASP A 398 -3.73 -8.36 14.77
N THR A 399 -4.77 -8.55 15.60
CA THR A 399 -5.00 -7.72 16.78
C THR A 399 -3.98 -8.01 17.87
N GLN A 400 -3.58 -9.27 18.06
CA GLN A 400 -2.50 -9.64 18.99
C GLN A 400 -1.12 -9.18 18.53
N ARG A 401 -0.82 -9.16 17.22
CA ARG A 401 0.46 -8.64 16.69
C ARG A 401 0.52 -7.11 16.78
N ARG A 402 -0.58 -6.40 16.51
CA ARG A 402 -0.68 -4.94 16.74
C ARG A 402 -0.63 -4.59 18.23
N GLN A 403 -1.29 -5.36 19.09
CA GLN A 403 -1.20 -5.18 20.54
C GLN A 403 0.18 -5.58 21.09
N ALA A 404 0.83 -6.61 20.58
CA ALA A 404 2.21 -6.97 20.94
C ALA A 404 3.23 -5.93 20.44
N MET A 405 2.95 -5.22 19.34
CA MET A 405 3.74 -4.08 18.88
C MET A 405 3.59 -2.84 19.77
N LEU A 406 2.46 -2.69 20.48
CA LEU A 406 2.14 -1.54 21.35
C LEU A 406 2.24 -1.84 22.86
N SER A 407 2.33 -3.11 23.25
CA SER A 407 2.44 -3.58 24.62
C SER A 407 3.89 -3.80 24.99
N PHE A 408 4.58 -2.71 25.37
CA PHE A 408 5.78 -2.80 26.19
C PHE A 408 5.45 -2.31 27.61
N ASP A 409 4.80 -3.18 28.39
CA ASP A 409 4.81 -3.10 29.85
C ASP A 409 5.22 -4.43 30.54
N ASP A 410 5.44 -5.53 29.81
CA ASP A 410 5.86 -6.81 30.39
C ASP A 410 7.38 -7.03 30.35
N VAL A 411 8.16 -6.18 31.04
CA VAL A 411 9.45 -6.59 31.65
C VAL A 411 9.72 -5.80 32.95
N LYS A 412 8.76 -5.78 33.89
CA LYS A 412 9.01 -5.30 35.26
C LYS A 412 8.87 -6.34 36.37
N HIS A 413 8.64 -7.61 36.07
CA HIS A 413 8.63 -8.67 37.08
C HIS A 413 9.30 -9.97 36.59
N SER A 414 10.63 -10.03 36.64
CA SER A 414 11.35 -11.33 36.67
C SER A 414 12.77 -11.25 37.29
N TYR A 415 13.10 -10.19 38.02
CA TYR A 415 14.34 -10.15 38.82
C TYR A 415 14.06 -9.59 40.22
N MET A 416 13.25 -10.35 40.96
CA MET A 416 13.33 -10.42 42.42
C MET A 416 12.90 -11.82 42.84
N GLN A 417 13.84 -12.76 42.74
CA GLN A 417 14.03 -13.90 43.65
C GLN A 417 15.42 -14.48 43.43
#